data_AF-A0A9W4X1C4-F1
#
_entry.id   AF-A0A9W4X1C4-F1
#
_cell.length_a   1.000
_cell.length_b   1.000
_cell.length_c   1.000
_cell.angle_alpha   90.00
_cell.angle_beta   90.00
_cell.angle_gamma   90.00
#
_symmetry.space_group_name_H-M   'P 1'
#
loop_
_entity.id
_entity.type
_entity.pdbx_description
1 polymer ?
#
loop_
_entity_poly.entity_id
_entity_poly.type
_entity_poly.pdbx_seq_one_letter_code
_entity_poly.pdbx_strand_id
1 'polypeptide(L)'
;QKAVSYYHLYSFTSVKSLVHWFQIIRASNFQMYDELPPYLSMGHSCHNFPTKQIKTPIGVFYGGTDSLVDIEFLLKQLPKPVFVKEVKPYEHLGKNIL
;
A
#
# COMPACT_ATOMS: atom_id res chain seq x y z
N GLN A 1 28.55 -1.34 3.24
CA GLN A 1 27.52 -1.33 2.18
C GLN A 1 26.15 -0.91 2.67
N LYS A 2 25.59 -1.47 3.78
CA LYS A 2 24.27 -1.06 4.34
C LYS A 2 24.13 0.43 4.66
N ALA A 3 25.16 1.08 5.24
CA ALA A 3 25.10 2.48 5.68
C ALA A 3 24.89 3.50 4.54
N VAL A 4 25.50 3.24 3.37
CA VAL A 4 25.38 4.10 2.18
C VAL A 4 24.01 3.92 1.51
N SER A 5 23.42 2.73 1.63
CA SER A 5 22.07 2.44 1.12
C SER A 5 20.99 3.27 1.82
N TYR A 6 21.15 3.55 3.14
CA TYR A 6 20.17 4.34 3.90
C TYR A 6 20.05 5.79 3.42
N TYR A 7 21.12 6.38 2.89
CA TYR A 7 21.12 7.74 2.37
C TYR A 7 20.25 7.91 1.12
N HIS A 8 20.07 6.84 0.34
CA HIS A 8 19.22 6.82 -0.85
C HIS A 8 17.91 6.06 -0.64
N LEU A 9 17.67 5.54 0.55
CA LEU A 9 16.48 4.76 0.87
C LEU A 9 15.24 5.66 0.99
N TYR A 10 15.44 6.90 1.45
CA TYR A 10 14.38 7.86 1.64
C TYR A 10 14.51 8.99 0.64
N SER A 11 13.44 9.24 -0.10
CA SER A 11 13.27 10.44 -0.91
C SER A 11 12.21 11.33 -0.27
N PHE A 12 12.36 12.65 -0.43
CA PHE A 12 11.35 13.59 0.04
C PHE A 12 10.01 13.34 -0.66
N THR A 13 8.92 13.41 0.10
CA THR A 13 7.55 13.31 -0.39
C THR A 13 6.72 14.46 0.18
N SER A 14 5.55 14.72 -0.41
CA SER A 14 4.67 15.78 0.05
C SER A 14 3.96 15.43 1.36
N VAL A 15 3.67 16.44 2.19
CA VAL A 15 2.82 16.28 3.38
C VAL A 15 1.43 15.74 2.98
N LYS A 16 0.92 16.14 1.81
CA LYS A 16 -0.35 15.67 1.25
C LYS A 16 -0.35 14.15 1.04
N SER A 17 0.74 13.58 0.54
CA SER A 17 0.90 12.13 0.36
C SER A 17 0.89 11.39 1.70
N LEU A 18 1.56 11.92 2.73
CA LEU A 18 1.51 11.34 4.07
C LEU A 18 0.11 11.41 4.70
N VAL A 19 -0.58 12.55 4.57
CA VAL A 19 -1.96 12.69 5.03
C VAL A 19 -2.90 11.71 4.30
N HIS A 20 -2.71 11.52 3.00
CA HIS A 20 -3.49 10.55 2.22
C HIS A 20 -3.32 9.13 2.75
N TRP A 21 -2.09 8.73 3.07
CA TRP A 21 -1.82 7.43 3.69
C TRP A 21 -2.60 7.25 5.00
N PHE A 22 -2.61 8.27 5.86
CA PHE A 22 -3.41 8.23 7.10
C PHE A 22 -4.92 8.18 6.84
N GLN A 23 -5.42 8.83 5.78
CA GLN A 23 -6.83 8.74 5.38
C GLN A 23 -7.20 7.31 4.98
N ILE A 24 -6.35 6.63 4.21
CA ILE A 24 -6.56 5.23 3.79
C ILE A 24 -6.56 4.29 5.00
N ILE A 25 -5.58 4.45 5.91
CA ILE A 25 -5.49 3.65 7.14
C ILE A 25 -6.74 3.83 8.00
N ARG A 26 -7.14 5.08 8.24
CA ARG A 26 -8.31 5.40 9.08
C ARG A 26 -9.62 4.88 8.48
N ALA A 27 -9.80 4.99 7.16
CA ALA A 27 -10.99 4.52 6.48
C ALA A 27 -10.98 3.02 6.17
N SER A 28 -9.82 2.35 6.32
CA SER A 28 -9.60 0.96 5.89
C SER A 28 -10.06 0.70 4.45
N ASN A 29 -9.86 1.70 3.58
CA ASN A 29 -10.43 1.71 2.24
C ASN A 29 -9.48 2.40 1.25
N PHE A 30 -9.29 1.79 0.08
CA PHE A 30 -8.41 2.31 -0.96
C PHE A 30 -9.15 3.34 -1.82
N GLN A 31 -9.10 4.59 -1.37
CA GLN A 31 -9.85 5.72 -1.90
C GLN A 31 -8.95 6.88 -2.34
N MET A 32 -9.51 7.78 -3.15
CA MET A 32 -8.85 9.02 -3.56
C MET A 32 -8.54 9.93 -2.35
N TYR A 33 -7.73 10.97 -2.55
CA TYR A 33 -7.46 11.93 -1.47
C TYR A 33 -8.75 12.69 -1.13
N ASP A 34 -9.09 12.73 0.16
CA ASP A 34 -10.23 13.52 0.63
C ASP A 34 -9.76 14.94 0.96
N GLU A 35 -10.17 15.92 0.16
CA GLU A 35 -9.90 17.34 0.38
C GLU A 35 -10.79 17.93 1.50
N LEU A 36 -11.88 17.25 1.85
CA LEU A 36 -12.84 17.78 2.82
C LEU A 36 -12.40 17.46 4.25
N PRO A 37 -12.49 18.44 5.17
CA PRO A 37 -12.30 18.17 6.57
C PRO A 37 -13.35 17.18 7.09
N PRO A 38 -12.98 16.24 7.99
CA PRO A 38 -13.89 15.20 8.47
C PRO A 38 -15.20 15.73 9.10
N TYR A 39 -15.22 16.98 9.59
CA TYR A 39 -16.39 17.60 10.21
C TYR A 39 -17.39 18.24 9.23
N LEU A 40 -17.04 18.39 7.94
CA LEU A 40 -17.92 18.98 6.90
C LEU A 40 -18.61 17.90 6.03
N SER A 41 -18.41 16.62 6.36
CA SER A 41 -18.67 15.47 5.48
C SER A 41 -20.06 14.82 5.63
N MET A 42 -21.10 15.57 6.03
CA MET A 42 -22.48 15.03 6.07
C MET A 42 -22.90 14.56 4.66
N GLY A 43 -22.84 13.24 4.42
CA GLY A 43 -23.17 12.61 3.14
C GLY A 43 -22.04 12.57 2.10
N HIS A 44 -20.82 13.01 2.45
CA HIS A 44 -19.67 12.91 1.54
C HIS A 44 -19.00 11.53 1.67
N SER A 45 -18.85 10.83 0.55
CA SER A 45 -18.04 9.62 0.46
C SER A 45 -16.98 9.83 -0.62
N CYS A 46 -15.72 9.66 -0.24
CA CYS A 46 -14.63 9.67 -1.22
C CYS A 46 -14.78 8.48 -2.18
N HIS A 47 -14.34 8.65 -3.42
CA HIS A 47 -14.42 7.61 -4.44
C HIS A 47 -13.31 6.58 -4.25
N ASN A 48 -13.68 5.30 -4.34
CA ASN A 48 -12.72 4.20 -4.28
C ASN A 48 -11.98 4.05 -5.60
N PHE A 49 -10.71 3.67 -5.54
CA PHE A 49 -10.01 3.24 -6.73
C PHE A 49 -10.61 1.93 -7.23
N PRO A 50 -10.97 1.81 -8.53
CA PRO A 50 -11.63 0.62 -9.06
C PRO A 50 -10.61 -0.48 -9.38
N THR A 51 -9.96 -1.02 -8.36
CA THR A 51 -8.89 -2.03 -8.49
C THR A 51 -9.33 -3.26 -9.29
N LYS A 52 -10.59 -3.68 -9.18
CA LYS A 52 -11.16 -4.81 -9.94
C LYS A 52 -11.26 -4.57 -11.45
N GLN A 53 -11.12 -3.32 -11.92
CA GLN A 53 -11.16 -2.98 -13.34
C GLN A 53 -9.77 -3.06 -14.02
N ILE A 54 -8.71 -3.38 -13.27
CA ILE A 54 -7.37 -3.57 -13.83
C ILE A 54 -7.38 -4.78 -14.77
N LYS A 55 -7.11 -4.56 -16.06
CA LYS A 55 -7.04 -5.61 -17.10
C LYS A 55 -5.64 -6.16 -17.30
N THR A 56 -4.62 -5.42 -16.87
CA THR A 56 -3.23 -5.81 -17.02
C THR A 56 -2.94 -7.05 -16.17
N PRO A 57 -2.28 -8.10 -16.72
CA PRO A 57 -1.83 -9.24 -15.95
C PRO A 57 -0.99 -8.84 -14.74
N ILE A 58 -1.33 -9.35 -13.56
CA ILE A 58 -0.65 -9.02 -12.30
C ILE A 58 0.13 -10.24 -11.81
N GLY A 59 1.41 -10.04 -11.50
CA GLY A 59 2.22 -10.96 -10.70
C GLY A 59 2.48 -10.35 -9.33
N VAL A 60 2.19 -11.10 -8.26
CA VAL A 60 2.37 -10.65 -6.87
C VAL A 60 3.52 -11.42 -6.23
N PHE A 61 4.49 -10.69 -5.68
CA PHE A 61 5.58 -11.22 -4.89
C PHE A 61 5.54 -10.55 -3.53
N TYR A 62 5.56 -11.33 -2.45
CA TYR A 62 5.51 -10.79 -1.10
C TYR A 62 6.43 -11.54 -0.15
N GLY A 63 6.90 -10.82 0.86
CA GLY A 63 7.72 -11.36 1.94
C GLY A 63 6.85 -12.11 2.95
N GLY A 64 7.26 -13.31 3.36
CA GLY A 64 6.51 -14.10 4.35
C GLY A 64 6.57 -13.52 5.76
N THR A 65 7.52 -12.63 6.04
CA THR A 65 7.65 -11.93 7.33
C THR A 65 7.31 -10.44 7.25
N ASP A 66 6.83 -9.94 6.10
CA ASP A 66 6.48 -8.53 5.93
C ASP A 66 5.35 -8.11 6.89
N SER A 67 5.66 -7.22 7.82
CA SER A 67 4.73 -6.71 8.84
C SER A 67 3.91 -5.50 8.39
N LEU A 68 4.21 -4.91 7.22
CA LEU A 68 3.57 -3.68 6.75
C LEU A 68 2.32 -3.94 5.90
N VAL A 69 2.22 -5.12 5.26
CA VAL A 69 1.18 -5.39 4.27
C VAL A 69 0.37 -6.63 4.62
N ASP A 70 -0.95 -6.48 4.72
CA ASP A 70 -1.88 -7.62 4.73
C ASP A 70 -2.12 -8.11 3.29
N ILE A 71 -1.44 -9.20 2.94
CA ILE A 71 -1.50 -9.79 1.60
C ILE A 71 -2.85 -10.44 1.32
N GLU A 72 -3.51 -11.02 2.32
CA GLU A 72 -4.83 -11.62 2.11
C GLU A 72 -5.86 -10.55 1.77
N PHE A 73 -5.80 -9.41 2.45
CA PHE A 73 -6.64 -8.26 2.14
C PHE A 73 -6.34 -7.72 0.74
N LEU A 74 -5.06 -7.56 0.39
CA LEU A 74 -4.66 -7.07 -0.93
C LEU A 74 -5.17 -7.97 -2.06
N LEU A 75 -5.00 -9.29 -1.94
CA LEU A 75 -5.44 -10.26 -2.96
C LEU A 75 -6.97 -10.25 -3.15
N LYS A 76 -7.75 -9.94 -2.11
CA LYS A 76 -9.22 -9.77 -2.20
C LYS A 76 -9.63 -8.51 -2.96
N GLN A 77 -8.79 -7.47 -2.95
CA GLN A 77 -9.06 -6.20 -3.62
C GLN A 77 -8.63 -6.21 -5.10
N LEU A 78 -7.70 -7.08 -5.49
CA LEU A 78 -7.19 -7.18 -6.85
C LEU A 78 -8.01 -8.15 -7.72
N PRO A 79 -8.01 -7.97 -9.05
CA PRO A 79 -8.37 -9.04 -9.99
C PRO A 79 -7.44 -10.23 -9.77
N LYS A 80 -7.92 -11.44 -10.08
CA LYS A 80 -7.17 -12.69 -9.89
C LYS A 80 -5.76 -12.58 -10.50
N PRO A 81 -4.69 -12.57 -9.70
CA PRO A 81 -3.34 -12.49 -10.24
C PRO A 81 -3.01 -13.74 -11.05
N VAL A 82 -2.17 -13.57 -12.06
CA VAL A 82 -1.66 -14.68 -12.89
C VAL A 82 -0.64 -15.51 -12.12
N PHE A 83 0.06 -14.87 -11.19
CA PHE A 83 1.10 -15.49 -10.39
C PHE A 83 1.16 -14.86 -9.00
N VAL A 84 1.27 -15.70 -7.97
CA VAL A 84 1.44 -15.26 -6.58
C VAL A 84 2.57 -16.08 -5.97
N LYS A 85 3.60 -15.40 -5.45
CA LYS A 85 4.76 -16.04 -4.84
C LYS A 85 5.12 -15.41 -3.51
N GLU A 86 5.03 -16.22 -2.47
CA GLU A 86 5.59 -15.93 -1.17
C GLU A 86 7.10 -16.22 -1.16
N VAL A 87 7.86 -15.29 -0.60
CA VAL A 87 9.29 -15.42 -0.33
C VAL A 87 9.49 -15.38 1.19
N LYS A 88 9.48 -16.56 1.82
CA LYS A 88 9.44 -16.73 3.29
C LYS A 88 10.44 -15.87 4.08
N PRO A 89 11.74 -15.76 3.72
CA PRO A 89 12.71 -15.06 4.57
C PRO A 89 12.81 -13.54 4.29
N TYR A 90 11.89 -12.96 3.52
CA TYR A 90 11.97 -11.55 3.11
C TYR A 90 11.02 -10.71 3.96
N GLU A 91 11.55 -9.62 4.52
CA GLU A 91 10.81 -8.47 5.05
C GLU A 91 10.54 -7.46 3.92
N HIS A 92 9.81 -6.39 4.23
CA HIS A 92 9.49 -5.31 3.29
C HIS A 92 10.70 -4.72 2.55
N LEU A 93 11.84 -4.59 3.24
CA LEU A 93 13.09 -4.05 2.70
C LEU A 93 14.11 -5.13 2.30
N GLY A 94 13.71 -6.41 2.30
CA GLY A 94 14.56 -7.56 1.96
C GLY A 94 14.89 -8.48 3.14
N LYS A 95 15.95 -9.29 3.02
CA LYS A 95 16.35 -10.27 4.05
C LYS A 95 16.91 -9.57 5.29
N ASN A 96 16.31 -9.80 6.47
CA ASN A 96 16.75 -9.39 7.82
C ASN A 96 17.76 -8.22 7.84
N ILE A 97 17.24 -7.01 7.95
CA ILE A 97 18.04 -5.82 8.28
C ILE A 97 18.44 -5.80 9.78
N LEU A 98 17.87 -6.70 10.60
CA LEU A 98 18.31 -6.97 11.97
C LEU A 98 19.35 -8.10 12.01
#